data_AF-A0A936B6J9-F1
#
_entry.id   AF-A0A936B6J9-F1
#
_cell.length_a   1.000
_cell.length_b   1.000
_cell.length_c   1.000
_cell.angle_alpha   90.00
_cell.angle_beta   90.00
_cell.angle_gamma   90.00
#
_symmetry.space_group_name_H-M   'P 1'
#
loop_
_entity.id
_entity.type
_entity.pdbx_description
1 polymer ?
#
loop_
_entity_poly.entity_id
_entity_poly.type
_entity_poly.pdbx_seq_one_letter_code
_entity_poly.pdbx_strand_id
1 'polypeptide(L)'
;MVYSPDHIFIGHHGTGKAIDSSLEGAGGIIAYDIDQEVVSWSKIISGTRQIQSLFANPQQVAIDSDFARRYYLLDSQTGAIVETYATTGPYYQAGGNMGFWFSDDKSTPAVDFWAARLSNVWQNPVILADGDMLIRTREGHVQGQIKRIDSETGDTIWELNQFVLSNVVASPSAFFYLSPSAELIAADLHTGQTIASVTFTPAQVQLGEDRGFYVAANESNQIFVYFGDSRQLFAFQFTPLEGIE
;
A
#
# COMPACT_ATOMS: atom_id res chain seq x y z
N MET A 1 -1.98 6.41 -10.60
CA MET A 1 -2.38 7.83 -10.66
C MET A 1 -2.40 8.35 -9.24
N VAL A 2 -1.77 9.48 -8.96
CA VAL A 2 -1.84 10.17 -7.65
C VAL A 2 -1.98 11.66 -7.86
N TYR A 3 -2.33 12.39 -6.81
CA TYR A 3 -2.55 13.83 -6.84
C TYR A 3 -1.62 14.55 -5.86
N SER A 4 -1.21 15.76 -6.22
CA SER A 4 -0.76 16.82 -5.31
C SER A 4 -1.77 17.98 -5.39
N PRO A 5 -1.63 19.07 -4.60
CA PRO A 5 -2.54 20.21 -4.69
C PRO A 5 -2.69 20.79 -6.10
N ASP A 6 -1.60 20.82 -6.89
CA ASP A 6 -1.55 21.52 -8.17
C ASP A 6 -1.50 20.57 -9.38
N HIS A 7 -1.15 19.30 -9.19
CA HIS A 7 -0.91 18.35 -10.27
C HIS A 7 -1.57 16.99 -10.08
N ILE A 8 -1.94 16.38 -11.21
CA ILE A 8 -2.25 14.94 -11.31
C ILE A 8 -1.10 14.23 -12.01
N PHE A 9 -0.58 13.17 -11.39
CA PHE A 9 0.50 12.36 -11.96
C PHE A 9 -0.02 10.99 -12.41
N ILE A 10 0.26 10.64 -13.65
CA ILE A 10 -0.13 9.38 -14.27
C ILE A 10 1.12 8.63 -14.70
N GLY A 11 1.44 7.55 -14.01
CA GLY A 11 2.41 6.56 -14.48
C GLY A 11 1.79 5.70 -15.57
N HIS A 12 2.56 5.42 -16.63
CA HIS A 12 2.14 4.55 -17.71
C HIS A 12 3.19 3.48 -18.01
N HIS A 13 2.71 2.40 -18.63
CA HIS A 13 3.53 1.27 -19.04
C HIS A 13 4.24 1.62 -20.35
N GLY A 14 5.50 1.22 -20.43
CA GLY A 14 6.28 1.27 -21.66
C GLY A 14 6.10 0.01 -22.50
N THR A 15 6.32 0.11 -23.81
CA THR A 15 6.58 -1.08 -24.61
C THR A 15 7.97 -1.61 -24.27
N GLY A 16 8.04 -2.81 -23.69
CA GLY A 16 9.31 -3.52 -23.51
C GLY A 16 9.66 -4.36 -24.74
N LYS A 17 10.92 -4.37 -25.15
CA LYS A 17 11.49 -5.38 -26.06
C LYS A 17 12.53 -6.19 -25.31
N ALA A 18 12.46 -7.51 -25.45
CA ALA A 18 13.56 -8.39 -25.04
C ALA A 18 14.60 -8.41 -26.17
N ILE A 19 15.84 -8.05 -25.86
CA ILE A 19 16.99 -8.11 -26.78
C ILE A 19 18.13 -8.83 -26.06
N ASP A 20 18.54 -9.99 -26.59
CA ASP A 20 19.75 -10.72 -26.19
C ASP A 20 19.97 -10.82 -24.67
N SER A 21 18.95 -11.33 -23.95
CA SER A 21 18.88 -11.48 -22.48
C SER A 21 18.70 -10.20 -21.64
N SER A 22 18.71 -9.03 -22.27
CA SER A 22 18.31 -7.77 -21.64
C SER A 22 16.86 -7.43 -21.98
N LEU A 23 16.09 -7.01 -20.98
CA LEU A 23 14.75 -6.44 -21.18
C LEU A 23 14.92 -4.92 -21.19
N GLU A 24 14.85 -4.33 -22.38
CA GLU A 24 14.84 -2.89 -22.54
C GLU A 24 13.39 -2.41 -22.57
N GLY A 25 13.00 -1.68 -21.54
CA GLY A 25 11.71 -1.00 -21.44
C GLY A 25 11.89 0.45 -21.05
N ALA A 26 10.83 1.24 -21.24
CA ALA A 26 10.77 2.59 -20.73
C ALA A 26 9.38 2.90 -20.13
N GLY A 27 9.26 2.83 -18.81
CA GLY A 27 8.13 3.40 -18.08
C GLY A 27 8.15 4.93 -18.16
N GLY A 28 6.99 5.55 -18.04
CA GLY A 28 6.91 7.01 -18.08
C GLY A 28 5.85 7.58 -17.16
N ILE A 29 5.96 8.87 -16.90
CA ILE A 29 5.03 9.65 -16.07
C ILE A 29 4.67 10.91 -16.81
N ILE A 30 3.41 11.29 -16.68
CA ILE A 30 2.88 12.55 -17.16
C ILE A 30 2.30 13.28 -15.96
N ALA A 31 2.68 14.55 -15.79
CA ALA A 31 2.08 15.46 -14.85
C ALA A 31 1.12 16.41 -15.59
N TYR A 32 -0.10 16.52 -15.09
CA TYR A 32 -1.12 17.45 -15.58
C TYR A 32 -1.32 18.55 -14.57
N ASP A 33 -1.31 19.80 -15.02
CA ASP A 33 -1.74 20.95 -14.23
C ASP A 33 -3.28 20.90 -14.09
N ILE A 34 -3.77 20.89 -12.86
CA ILE A 34 -5.21 20.71 -12.57
C ILE A 34 -6.00 21.94 -13.01
N ASP A 35 -5.48 23.14 -12.78
CA ASP A 35 -6.19 24.39 -13.04
C ASP A 35 -6.21 24.74 -14.53
N GLN A 36 -5.13 24.43 -15.24
CA GLN A 36 -4.98 24.74 -16.66
C GLN A 36 -5.44 23.61 -17.58
N GLU A 37 -5.68 22.41 -17.04
CA GLU A 37 -6.07 21.20 -17.79
C GLU A 37 -5.07 20.83 -18.91
N VAL A 38 -3.78 21.13 -18.72
CA VAL A 38 -2.71 20.84 -19.70
C VAL A 38 -1.62 19.95 -19.10
N VAL A 39 -0.86 19.29 -19.98
CA VAL A 39 0.35 18.58 -19.56
C VAL A 39 1.39 19.60 -19.10
N SER A 40 1.76 19.55 -17.81
CA SER A 40 2.83 20.36 -17.24
C SER A 40 4.19 19.81 -17.68
N TRP A 41 4.42 18.51 -17.51
CA TRP A 41 5.62 17.83 -17.98
C TRP A 41 5.38 16.33 -18.21
N SER A 42 6.29 15.71 -18.95
CA SER A 42 6.34 14.25 -19.12
C SER A 42 7.77 13.75 -18.98
N LYS A 43 7.96 12.61 -18.34
CA LYS A 43 9.25 12.00 -18.11
C LYS A 43 9.24 10.53 -18.50
N ILE A 44 10.18 10.15 -19.35
CA ILE A 44 10.51 8.75 -19.64
C ILE A 44 11.66 8.32 -18.74
N ILE A 45 11.50 7.17 -18.10
CA ILE A 45 12.52 6.55 -17.25
C ILE A 45 13.05 5.32 -18.00
N SER A 46 14.29 5.38 -18.44
CA SER A 46 14.92 4.28 -19.19
C SER A 46 15.26 3.10 -18.26
N GLY A 47 15.17 1.88 -18.79
CA GLY A 47 15.53 0.66 -18.06
C GLY A 47 14.44 0.13 -17.12
N THR A 48 13.25 0.75 -17.12
CA THR A 48 12.06 0.24 -16.40
C THR A 48 10.99 -0.19 -17.40
N ARG A 49 10.25 -1.25 -17.12
CA ARG A 49 9.14 -1.69 -18.00
C ARG A 49 7.85 -0.95 -17.67
N GLN A 50 7.62 -0.71 -16.38
CA GLN A 50 6.45 -0.02 -15.88
C GLN A 50 6.76 0.71 -14.59
N ILE A 51 5.98 1.75 -14.34
CA ILE A 51 5.89 2.36 -13.02
C ILE A 51 4.96 1.47 -12.19
N GLN A 52 5.53 0.79 -11.19
CA GLN A 52 4.78 -0.16 -10.34
C GLN A 52 3.95 0.59 -9.30
N SER A 53 4.57 1.58 -8.68
CA SER A 53 3.91 2.50 -7.76
C SER A 53 4.43 3.90 -8.00
N LEU A 54 3.58 4.87 -7.69
CA LEU A 54 3.89 6.27 -7.81
C LEU A 54 3.22 6.98 -6.64
N PHE A 55 3.93 7.92 -6.05
CA PHE A 55 3.44 8.75 -4.97
C PHE A 55 3.93 10.19 -5.18
N ALA A 56 3.21 11.17 -4.66
CA ALA A 56 3.57 12.56 -4.85
C ALA A 56 3.20 13.40 -3.63
N ASN A 57 4.00 14.43 -3.40
CA ASN A 57 3.69 15.55 -2.52
C ASN A 57 3.94 16.86 -3.29
N PRO A 58 3.74 18.04 -2.68
CA PRO A 58 3.93 19.30 -3.38
C PRO A 58 5.36 19.52 -3.92
N GLN A 59 6.38 18.85 -3.39
CA GLN A 59 7.78 19.05 -3.74
C GLN A 59 8.35 17.94 -4.65
N GLN A 60 7.87 16.70 -4.51
CA GLN A 60 8.49 15.53 -5.09
C GLN A 60 7.48 14.50 -5.61
N VAL A 61 7.91 13.74 -6.61
CA VAL A 61 7.24 12.55 -7.12
C VAL A 61 8.16 11.34 -6.94
N ALA A 62 7.68 10.40 -6.15
CA ALA A 62 8.31 9.13 -5.83
C ALA A 62 7.86 8.05 -6.81
N ILE A 63 8.80 7.28 -7.36
CA ILE A 63 8.52 6.28 -8.40
C ILE A 63 9.21 4.96 -8.05
N ASP A 64 8.44 3.89 -7.92
CA ASP A 64 8.96 2.52 -7.90
C ASP A 64 8.88 1.88 -9.29
N SER A 65 9.97 1.23 -9.71
CA SER A 65 10.07 0.58 -11.01
C SER A 65 10.30 -0.92 -10.89
N ASP A 66 9.49 -1.69 -11.61
CA ASP A 66 9.36 -3.14 -11.44
C ASP A 66 10.64 -3.94 -11.74
N PHE A 67 11.42 -3.50 -12.73
CA PHE A 67 12.48 -4.33 -13.32
C PHE A 67 13.88 -3.81 -13.05
N ALA A 68 14.06 -2.49 -13.05
CA ALA A 68 15.35 -1.88 -12.73
C ALA A 68 15.71 -2.09 -11.25
N ARG A 69 14.73 -2.44 -10.41
CA ARG A 69 14.82 -2.35 -8.95
C ARG A 69 15.41 -1.01 -8.56
N ARG A 70 14.81 0.04 -9.10
CA ARG A 70 15.25 1.41 -8.86
C ARG A 70 14.06 2.23 -8.41
N TYR A 71 14.36 3.07 -7.45
CA TYR A 71 13.48 4.10 -6.98
C TYR A 71 14.00 5.45 -7.45
N TYR A 72 13.09 6.30 -7.93
CA TYR A 72 13.43 7.62 -8.43
C TYR A 72 12.63 8.66 -7.65
N LEU A 73 13.32 9.69 -7.17
CA LEU A 73 12.70 10.92 -6.69
C LEU A 73 12.82 11.97 -7.77
N LEU A 74 11.68 12.48 -8.20
CA LEU A 74 11.59 13.56 -9.16
C LEU A 74 11.13 14.83 -8.44
N ASP A 75 11.57 15.97 -8.93
CA ASP A 75 10.99 17.25 -8.58
C ASP A 75 9.56 17.32 -9.16
N SER A 76 8.56 17.64 -8.34
CA SER A 76 7.15 17.60 -8.73
C SER A 76 6.79 18.63 -9.80
N GLN A 77 7.52 19.74 -9.85
CA GLN A 77 7.23 20.88 -10.73
C GLN A 77 7.87 20.70 -12.11
N THR A 78 9.04 20.06 -12.18
CA THR A 78 9.85 19.97 -13.40
C THR A 78 9.98 18.55 -13.95
N GLY A 79 9.69 17.53 -13.15
CA GLY A 79 9.93 16.13 -13.49
C GLY A 79 11.42 15.76 -13.59
N ALA A 80 12.32 16.64 -13.14
CA ALA A 80 13.75 16.36 -13.08
C ALA A 80 14.02 15.26 -12.04
N ILE A 81 14.83 14.26 -12.37
CA ILE A 81 15.26 13.25 -11.40
C ILE A 81 16.24 13.93 -10.45
N VAL A 82 15.85 14.05 -9.19
CA VAL A 82 16.66 14.61 -8.10
C VAL A 82 17.59 13.52 -7.58
N GLU A 83 17.05 12.33 -7.33
CA GLU A 83 17.79 11.20 -6.76
C GLU A 83 17.38 9.87 -7.37
N THR A 84 18.28 8.90 -7.31
CA THR A 84 18.04 7.52 -7.76
C THR A 84 18.66 6.55 -6.78
N TYR A 85 17.87 5.57 -6.37
CA TYR A 85 18.25 4.56 -5.40
C TYR A 85 18.14 3.18 -6.03
N ALA A 86 19.12 2.31 -5.78
CA ALA A 86 18.95 0.89 -6.02
C ALA A 86 18.06 0.31 -4.92
N THR A 87 17.05 -0.47 -5.29
CA THR A 87 16.16 -1.16 -4.37
C THR A 87 16.41 -2.66 -4.44
N THR A 88 16.14 -3.34 -3.33
CA THR A 88 16.11 -4.81 -3.25
C THR A 88 14.68 -5.32 -3.03
N GLY A 89 13.73 -4.41 -2.80
CA GLY A 89 12.33 -4.70 -2.46
C GLY A 89 11.39 -3.53 -2.77
N PRO A 90 10.08 -3.70 -2.54
CA PRO A 90 9.06 -2.71 -2.85
C PRO A 90 9.13 -1.47 -1.95
N TYR A 91 8.80 -0.30 -2.51
CA TYR A 91 8.72 0.98 -1.81
C TYR A 91 7.28 1.50 -1.74
N TYR A 92 6.91 2.10 -0.61
CA TYR A 92 5.57 2.66 -0.39
C TYR A 92 5.69 4.05 0.26
N GLN A 93 4.95 5.07 -0.20
CA GLN A 93 4.88 6.37 0.51
C GLN A 93 3.62 6.42 1.39
N ALA A 94 3.74 6.83 2.66
CA ALA A 94 2.61 7.13 3.54
C ALA A 94 2.65 8.60 3.94
N GLY A 95 1.78 9.42 3.35
CA GLY A 95 1.51 10.78 3.82
C GLY A 95 2.67 11.77 3.66
N GLY A 96 2.37 12.93 3.05
CA GLY A 96 3.13 14.18 3.15
C GLY A 96 4.61 14.16 2.78
N ASN A 97 5.45 13.49 3.55
CA ASN A 97 6.92 13.42 3.43
C ASN A 97 7.51 12.03 3.72
N MET A 98 6.71 11.04 4.12
CA MET A 98 7.22 9.76 4.59
C MET A 98 7.11 8.68 3.53
N GLY A 99 8.21 7.98 3.27
CA GLY A 99 8.15 6.73 2.53
C GLY A 99 8.92 5.61 3.18
N PHE A 100 8.33 4.43 3.05
CA PHE A 100 8.72 3.17 3.64
C PHE A 100 9.45 2.36 2.61
N TRP A 101 10.58 1.86 3.06
CA TRP A 101 11.36 0.94 2.29
C TRP A 101 11.45 -0.39 3.04
N PHE A 102 11.12 -1.47 2.35
CA PHE A 102 11.29 -2.82 2.87
C PHE A 102 12.57 -3.42 2.32
N SER A 103 13.55 -3.59 3.20
CA SER A 103 14.81 -4.24 2.87
C SER A 103 15.35 -5.04 4.04
N ASP A 104 15.89 -6.20 3.71
CA ASP A 104 16.68 -7.01 4.64
C ASP A 104 18.11 -6.45 4.81
N ASP A 105 18.53 -5.50 3.96
CA ASP A 105 19.88 -4.91 3.95
C ASP A 105 19.94 -3.61 4.77
N LYS A 106 20.82 -3.61 5.77
CA LYS A 106 21.06 -2.52 6.73
C LYS A 106 21.92 -1.38 6.18
N SER A 107 22.47 -1.52 4.97
CA SER A 107 23.51 -0.62 4.45
C SER A 107 23.00 0.59 3.67
N THR A 108 21.68 0.69 3.44
CA THR A 108 21.13 1.76 2.61
C THR A 108 20.98 3.04 3.44
N PRO A 109 21.61 4.15 3.03
CA PRO A 109 21.57 5.38 3.79
C PRO A 109 20.14 5.91 3.84
N ALA A 110 19.64 6.13 5.05
CA ALA A 110 18.41 6.85 5.31
C ALA A 110 18.62 8.32 4.92
N VAL A 111 18.23 8.68 3.70
CA VAL A 111 18.07 10.09 3.32
C VAL A 111 16.68 10.49 3.80
N ASP A 112 16.51 10.88 5.06
CA ASP A 112 15.22 11.29 5.68
C ASP A 112 14.03 10.30 5.55
N PHE A 113 14.26 9.08 5.05
CA PHE A 113 13.28 8.00 4.92
C PHE A 113 13.47 6.98 6.04
N TRP A 114 12.43 6.73 6.82
CA TRP A 114 12.47 5.72 7.87
C TRP A 114 12.27 4.31 7.30
N ALA A 115 13.13 3.36 7.70
CA ALA A 115 13.08 1.98 7.25
C ALA A 115 12.51 1.08 8.35
N ALA A 116 11.25 0.68 8.21
CA ALA A 116 10.67 -0.35 9.07
C ALA A 116 11.20 -1.72 8.69
N ARG A 117 11.78 -2.41 9.68
CA ARG A 117 12.30 -3.77 9.53
C ARG A 117 11.17 -4.78 9.58
N LEU A 118 10.37 -4.80 8.52
CA LEU A 118 9.33 -5.80 8.36
C LEU A 118 9.82 -6.88 7.39
N SER A 119 9.98 -8.09 7.91
CA SER A 119 10.20 -9.25 7.05
C SER A 119 8.93 -9.47 6.23
N ASN A 120 9.05 -9.27 4.92
CA ASN A 120 8.02 -9.51 3.91
C ASN A 120 6.72 -8.70 4.09
N VAL A 121 6.60 -7.50 3.53
CA VAL A 121 5.29 -6.81 3.44
C VAL A 121 4.61 -7.17 2.12
N TRP A 122 3.33 -7.54 2.19
CA TRP A 122 2.61 -8.04 1.02
C TRP A 122 1.77 -6.98 0.31
N GLN A 123 1.29 -5.99 1.06
CA GLN A 123 0.30 -5.03 0.57
C GLN A 123 0.64 -3.61 1.01
N ASN A 124 0.07 -2.63 0.30
CA ASN A 124 0.18 -1.22 0.66
C ASN A 124 -0.21 -1.02 2.13
N PRO A 125 0.58 -0.26 2.90
CA PRO A 125 0.18 0.13 4.24
C PRO A 125 -1.11 0.95 4.19
N VAL A 126 -1.95 0.82 5.20
CA VAL A 126 -3.10 1.70 5.42
C VAL A 126 -2.66 2.81 6.34
N ILE A 127 -2.86 4.06 5.92
CA ILE A 127 -2.39 5.23 6.66
C ILE A 127 -3.55 5.72 7.53
N LEU A 128 -3.28 5.86 8.81
CA LEU A 128 -4.24 6.30 9.80
C LEU A 128 -4.24 7.83 9.91
N ALA A 129 -5.31 8.36 10.53
CA ALA A 129 -5.47 9.82 10.69
C ALA A 129 -4.40 10.45 11.61
N ASP A 130 -3.84 9.67 12.53
CA ASP A 130 -2.74 10.07 13.40
C ASP A 130 -1.36 9.95 12.73
N GLY A 131 -1.32 9.55 11.45
CA GLY A 131 -0.09 9.37 10.67
C GLY A 131 0.48 7.95 10.73
N ASP A 132 0.12 7.16 11.75
CA ASP A 132 0.58 5.79 11.90
C ASP A 132 0.07 4.89 10.78
N MET A 133 0.61 3.67 10.73
CA MET A 133 0.30 2.73 9.67
C MET A 133 -0.20 1.42 10.19
N LEU A 134 -1.15 0.83 9.48
CA LEU A 134 -1.43 -0.60 9.55
C LEU A 134 -0.75 -1.29 8.38
N ILE A 135 0.05 -2.30 8.69
CA ILE A 135 0.80 -3.05 7.71
C ILE A 135 0.44 -4.51 7.82
N ARG A 136 0.19 -5.13 6.66
CA ARG A 136 0.05 -6.59 6.56
C ARG A 136 1.39 -7.20 6.12
N THR A 137 1.99 -7.98 7.01
CA THR A 137 3.18 -8.77 6.70
C THR A 137 2.83 -10.05 5.94
N ARG A 138 3.84 -10.79 5.52
CA ARG A 138 3.75 -12.07 4.83
C ARG A 138 4.65 -13.07 5.52
N GLU A 139 4.09 -14.17 5.97
CA GLU A 139 4.82 -15.34 6.42
C GLU A 139 4.47 -16.50 5.48
N GLY A 140 5.42 -16.85 4.61
CA GLY A 140 5.21 -17.88 3.58
C GLY A 140 4.28 -17.42 2.45
N HIS A 141 3.45 -18.33 1.94
CA HIS A 141 2.75 -18.09 0.67
C HIS A 141 1.43 -17.32 0.79
N VAL A 142 0.71 -17.38 1.92
CA VAL A 142 -0.70 -16.93 1.98
C VAL A 142 -1.09 -16.24 3.29
N GLN A 143 -0.24 -16.30 4.32
CA GLN A 143 -0.59 -15.86 5.66
C GLN A 143 0.26 -14.67 6.07
N GLY A 144 -0.33 -13.77 6.85
CA GLY A 144 0.30 -12.53 7.27
C GLY A 144 -0.26 -12.06 8.59
N GLN A 145 0.49 -11.26 9.33
CA GLN A 145 0.00 -10.58 10.53
C GLN A 145 -0.31 -9.13 10.18
N ILE A 146 -1.21 -8.50 10.95
CA ILE A 146 -1.39 -7.05 10.91
C ILE A 146 -0.58 -6.46 12.06
N LYS A 147 0.21 -5.44 11.76
CA LYS A 147 0.97 -4.66 12.73
C LYS A 147 0.58 -3.20 12.61
N ARG A 148 0.49 -2.50 13.74
CA ARG A 148 0.51 -1.05 13.76
C ARG A 148 1.92 -0.56 13.99
N ILE A 149 2.36 0.34 13.13
CA ILE A 149 3.71 0.89 13.12
C ILE A 149 3.62 2.39 13.41
N ASP A 150 4.41 2.84 14.36
CA ASP A 150 4.59 4.26 14.68
C ASP A 150 5.19 4.96 13.46
N SER A 151 4.57 6.03 12.98
CA SER A 151 5.01 6.65 11.73
C SER A 151 6.35 7.39 11.82
N GLU A 152 6.68 7.93 12.99
CA GLU A 152 7.87 8.75 13.22
C GLU A 152 9.11 7.89 13.50
N THR A 153 8.92 6.84 14.29
CA THR A 153 9.96 5.97 14.82
C THR A 153 9.97 4.59 14.20
N GLY A 154 8.92 4.22 13.47
CA GLY A 154 8.61 2.90 12.90
C GLY A 154 8.85 1.67 13.77
N ASP A 155 8.81 1.88 15.08
CA ASP A 155 8.62 0.82 16.04
C ASP A 155 7.20 0.22 15.91
N THR A 156 7.09 -1.07 16.24
CA THR A 156 5.79 -1.74 16.30
C THR A 156 5.07 -1.33 17.58
N ILE A 157 3.92 -0.68 17.44
CA ILE A 157 3.05 -0.30 18.56
C ILE A 157 2.32 -1.53 19.08
N TRP A 158 1.69 -2.28 18.17
CA TRP A 158 1.04 -3.55 18.46
C TRP A 158 1.05 -4.47 17.24
N GLU A 159 0.90 -5.76 17.48
CA GLU A 159 0.72 -6.77 16.44
C GLU A 159 -0.41 -7.73 16.78
N LEU A 160 -1.14 -8.17 15.75
CA LEU A 160 -2.10 -9.25 15.91
C LEU A 160 -1.36 -10.59 15.95
N ASN A 161 -1.63 -11.37 16.99
CA ASN A 161 -1.11 -12.73 17.17
C ASN A 161 -1.85 -13.78 16.30
N GLN A 162 -2.46 -13.35 15.20
CA GLN A 162 -3.22 -14.23 14.31
C GLN A 162 -3.00 -13.88 12.85
N PHE A 163 -3.14 -14.90 12.01
CA PHE A 163 -3.04 -14.72 10.57
C PHE A 163 -4.27 -14.02 9.99
N VAL A 164 -4.08 -13.32 8.88
CA VAL A 164 -5.15 -12.68 8.12
C VAL A 164 -5.18 -13.17 6.67
N LEU A 165 -6.39 -13.41 6.14
CA LEU A 165 -6.61 -13.90 4.77
C LEU A 165 -6.64 -12.77 3.76
N SER A 166 -7.35 -11.69 4.07
CA SER A 166 -7.56 -10.55 3.18
C SER A 166 -6.52 -9.45 3.37
N ASN A 167 -6.66 -8.40 2.57
CA ASN A 167 -6.10 -7.11 2.94
C ASN A 167 -6.66 -6.53 4.24
N VAL A 168 -5.93 -5.55 4.76
CA VAL A 168 -6.37 -4.67 5.84
C VAL A 168 -6.89 -3.37 5.23
N VAL A 169 -7.99 -2.86 5.78
CA VAL A 169 -8.54 -1.53 5.47
C VAL A 169 -8.97 -0.86 6.77
N ALA A 170 -8.88 0.46 6.83
CA ALA A 170 -9.34 1.25 7.96
C ALA A 170 -10.50 2.16 7.56
N SER A 171 -11.39 2.40 8.50
CA SER A 171 -12.30 3.54 8.53
C SER A 171 -11.92 4.44 9.72
N PRO A 172 -12.59 5.58 9.95
CA PRO A 172 -12.32 6.42 11.11
C PRO A 172 -12.50 5.72 12.46
N SER A 173 -13.27 4.61 12.52
CA SER A 173 -13.67 3.99 13.79
C SER A 173 -13.02 2.64 14.07
N ALA A 174 -12.57 1.92 13.04
CA ALA A 174 -12.02 0.57 13.18
C ALA A 174 -11.19 0.20 11.95
N PHE A 175 -10.41 -0.86 12.05
CA PHE A 175 -9.90 -1.55 10.87
C PHE A 175 -10.54 -2.92 10.70
N PHE A 176 -10.53 -3.39 9.46
CA PHE A 176 -11.24 -4.57 9.03
C PHE A 176 -10.33 -5.51 8.27
N TYR A 177 -10.54 -6.80 8.48
CA TYR A 177 -9.85 -7.88 7.78
C TYR A 177 -10.65 -9.19 7.89
N LEU A 178 -10.30 -10.17 7.07
CA LEU A 178 -10.83 -11.54 7.16
C LEU A 178 -9.87 -12.45 7.94
N SER A 179 -10.41 -13.12 8.97
CA SER A 179 -9.71 -14.17 9.71
C SER A 179 -9.60 -15.47 8.89
N PRO A 180 -8.72 -16.42 9.25
CA PRO A 180 -8.59 -17.72 8.58
C PRO A 180 -9.87 -18.56 8.62
N SER A 181 -10.77 -18.28 9.56
CA SER A 181 -12.07 -18.93 9.71
C SER A 181 -13.18 -18.25 8.88
N ALA A 182 -12.83 -17.40 7.91
CA ALA A 182 -13.78 -16.61 7.13
C ALA A 182 -14.69 -15.76 8.01
N GLU A 183 -14.10 -14.99 8.92
CA GLU A 183 -14.82 -14.01 9.72
C GLU A 183 -14.36 -12.61 9.33
N LEU A 184 -15.30 -11.71 9.02
CA LEU A 184 -14.99 -10.28 8.97
C LEU A 184 -14.81 -9.81 10.40
N ILE A 185 -13.59 -9.41 10.74
CA ILE A 185 -13.26 -8.85 12.04
C ILE A 185 -13.22 -7.33 11.91
N ALA A 186 -13.90 -6.64 12.83
CA ALA A 186 -13.69 -5.22 13.11
C ALA A 186 -12.85 -5.11 14.38
N ALA A 187 -11.72 -4.42 14.30
CA ALA A 187 -10.80 -4.26 15.42
C ALA A 187 -10.47 -2.78 15.67
N ASP A 188 -10.20 -2.49 16.93
CA ASP A 188 -9.83 -1.16 17.40
C ASP A 188 -8.49 -0.73 16.82
N LEU A 189 -8.47 0.46 16.20
CA LEU A 189 -7.27 1.01 15.55
C LEU A 189 -6.11 1.18 16.53
N HIS A 190 -6.41 1.45 17.80
CA HIS A 190 -5.40 1.84 18.76
C HIS A 190 -4.75 0.67 19.49
N THR A 191 -5.51 -0.40 19.70
CA THR A 191 -5.12 -1.53 20.53
C THR A 191 -5.02 -2.84 19.76
N GLY A 192 -5.59 -2.92 18.54
CA GLY A 192 -5.70 -4.15 17.79
C GLY A 192 -6.77 -5.12 18.33
N GLN A 193 -7.50 -4.75 19.39
CA GLN A 193 -8.51 -5.62 19.99
C GLN A 193 -9.73 -5.76 19.10
N THR A 194 -10.26 -6.99 18.99
CA THR A 194 -11.51 -7.25 18.26
C THR A 194 -12.68 -6.55 18.96
N ILE A 195 -13.39 -5.70 18.22
CA ILE A 195 -14.62 -5.02 18.66
C ILE A 195 -15.85 -5.82 18.24
N ALA A 196 -15.85 -6.35 17.01
CA ALA A 196 -16.97 -7.11 16.47
C ALA A 196 -16.50 -8.13 15.44
N SER A 197 -17.34 -9.14 15.17
CA SER A 197 -17.11 -10.09 14.09
C SER A 197 -18.40 -10.52 13.40
N VAL A 198 -18.28 -10.88 12.13
CA VAL A 198 -19.33 -11.51 11.34
C VAL A 198 -18.75 -12.77 10.69
N THR A 199 -19.33 -13.93 11.01
CA THR A 199 -18.91 -15.22 10.45
C THR A 199 -19.66 -15.52 9.16
N PHE A 200 -18.94 -15.87 8.09
CA PHE A 200 -19.55 -16.33 6.84
C PHE A 200 -19.67 -17.86 6.83
N THR A 201 -20.80 -18.38 6.33
CA THR A 201 -21.02 -19.83 6.21
C THR A 201 -21.45 -20.23 4.80
N PRO A 202 -20.93 -21.35 4.27
CA PRO A 202 -19.89 -22.20 4.88
C PRO A 202 -18.49 -21.54 4.81
N ALA A 203 -17.67 -21.71 5.85
CA ALA A 203 -16.31 -21.17 5.92
C ALA A 203 -15.30 -22.00 5.10
N GLN A 204 -15.63 -22.37 3.86
CA GLN A 204 -14.77 -23.19 3.01
C GLN A 204 -13.63 -22.37 2.38
N VAL A 205 -12.77 -21.79 3.21
CA VAL A 205 -11.52 -21.20 2.73
C VAL A 205 -10.48 -22.30 2.63
N GLN A 206 -10.09 -22.66 1.42
CA GLN A 206 -8.91 -23.49 1.20
C GLN A 206 -7.66 -22.62 1.30
N LEU A 207 -6.92 -22.76 2.41
CA LEU A 207 -5.62 -22.13 2.59
C LEU A 207 -4.65 -22.67 1.52
N GLY A 208 -3.88 -21.79 0.86
CA GLY A 208 -2.80 -22.19 -0.06
C GLY A 208 -2.85 -21.54 -1.44
N GLU A 209 -4.00 -21.03 -1.86
CA GLU A 209 -4.15 -20.31 -3.12
C GLU A 209 -4.48 -18.84 -2.85
N ASP A 210 -3.84 -17.93 -3.56
CA ASP A 210 -4.21 -16.51 -3.55
C ASP A 210 -5.54 -16.34 -4.28
N ARG A 211 -6.63 -16.63 -3.57
CA ARG A 211 -7.99 -16.64 -4.13
C ARG A 211 -8.63 -15.25 -4.19
N GLY A 212 -7.90 -14.20 -3.83
CA GLY A 212 -8.40 -12.83 -3.94
C GLY A 212 -9.53 -12.53 -2.96
N PHE A 213 -9.27 -12.69 -1.66
CA PHE A 213 -10.16 -12.20 -0.61
C PHE A 213 -9.87 -10.72 -0.34
N TYR A 214 -10.87 -9.87 -0.52
CA TYR A 214 -10.70 -8.42 -0.38
C TYR A 214 -11.75 -7.82 0.55
N VAL A 215 -11.30 -6.86 1.35
CA VAL A 215 -12.14 -5.99 2.17
C VAL A 215 -11.92 -4.55 1.71
N ALA A 216 -13.00 -3.78 1.61
CA ALA A 216 -12.96 -2.34 1.38
C ALA A 216 -13.84 -1.64 2.42
N ALA A 217 -13.42 -0.47 2.89
CA ALA A 217 -14.19 0.36 3.81
C ALA A 217 -14.16 1.81 3.33
N ASN A 218 -15.21 2.58 3.64
CA ASN A 218 -15.25 4.02 3.41
C ASN A 218 -15.39 4.82 4.71
N GLU A 219 -15.33 6.14 4.59
CA GLU A 219 -15.43 7.08 5.72
C GLU A 219 -16.77 6.99 6.47
N SER A 220 -17.83 6.56 5.78
CA SER A 220 -19.16 6.34 6.36
C SER A 220 -19.34 4.96 6.99
N ASN A 221 -18.25 4.21 7.23
CA ASN A 221 -18.29 2.87 7.82
C ASN A 221 -19.11 1.84 7.00
N GLN A 222 -19.18 2.01 5.68
CA GLN A 222 -19.68 0.96 4.79
C GLN A 222 -18.53 0.00 4.47
N ILE A 223 -18.76 -1.30 4.68
CA ILE A 223 -17.76 -2.34 4.47
C ILE A 223 -18.22 -3.27 3.37
N PHE A 224 -17.33 -3.51 2.42
CA PHE A 224 -17.55 -4.45 1.33
C PHE A 224 -16.57 -5.61 1.49
N VAL A 225 -17.07 -6.83 1.38
CA VAL A 225 -16.27 -8.06 1.47
C VAL A 225 -16.47 -8.87 0.21
N TYR A 226 -15.38 -9.14 -0.51
CA TYR A 226 -15.39 -9.96 -1.72
C TYR A 226 -14.64 -11.27 -1.50
N PHE A 227 -15.33 -12.38 -1.77
CA PHE A 227 -14.79 -13.73 -1.74
C PHE A 227 -14.51 -14.17 -3.18
N GLY A 228 -13.24 -14.15 -3.60
CA GLY A 228 -12.89 -14.43 -5.00
C GLY A 228 -13.09 -15.88 -5.44
N ASP A 229 -13.13 -16.82 -4.49
CA ASP A 229 -13.42 -18.23 -4.75
C ASP A 229 -14.89 -18.50 -5.09
N SER A 230 -15.82 -17.91 -4.35
CA SER A 230 -17.26 -17.99 -4.60
C SER A 230 -17.78 -16.88 -5.53
N ARG A 231 -16.95 -15.86 -5.78
CA ARG A 231 -17.30 -14.61 -6.48
C ARG A 231 -18.48 -13.87 -5.84
N GLN A 232 -18.57 -13.91 -4.52
CA GLN A 232 -19.63 -13.25 -3.76
C GLN A 232 -19.16 -11.91 -3.19
N LEU A 233 -20.06 -10.94 -3.19
CA LEU A 233 -19.87 -9.62 -2.59
C LEU A 233 -20.90 -9.42 -1.49
N PHE A 234 -20.44 -9.06 -0.31
CA PHE A 234 -21.27 -8.70 0.83
C PHE A 234 -21.04 -7.23 1.19
N ALA A 235 -22.08 -6.55 1.64
CA ALA A 235 -22.01 -5.17 2.09
C ALA A 235 -22.60 -5.05 3.49
N PHE A 236 -21.92 -4.31 4.36
CA PHE A 236 -22.28 -4.09 5.75
C PHE A 236 -22.22 -2.60 6.08
N GLN A 237 -23.00 -2.20 7.07
CA GLN A 237 -22.85 -0.93 7.75
C GLN A 237 -22.32 -1.23 9.15
N PHE A 238 -21.13 -0.71 9.49
CA PHE A 238 -20.63 -0.79 10.86
C PHE A 238 -21.08 0.44 11.63
N THR A 239 -21.59 0.19 12.83
CA THR A 239 -21.96 1.23 13.78
C THR A 239 -21.15 0.99 15.04
N PRO A 240 -20.15 1.85 15.33
CA PRO A 240 -19.41 1.78 16.59
C PRO A 240 -20.37 1.94 17.76
N LEU A 241 -20.09 1.29 18.88
CA LEU A 241 -20.81 1.58 20.12
C LEU A 241 -20.39 2.97 20.58
N GLU A 242 -21.27 3.96 20.47
CA GLU A 242 -21.04 5.28 21.03
C GLU A 242 -21.11 5.20 22.57
N GLY A 243 -20.07 5.64 23.27
CA GLY A 243 -20.18 6.10 24.65
C GLY A 243 -20.27 5.04 25.76
N ILE A 244 -19.33 4.09 25.81
CA ILE A 244 -18.97 3.44 27.08
C ILE A 244 -17.56 3.91 27.46
N GLU A 245 -17.47 5.12 28.00
CA GLU A 245 -16.34 5.54 28.85
C GLU A 245 -16.53 5.02 30.28
#